data_AF-A0A654E4D1-F1
#
_entry.id   AF-A0A654E4D1-F1
#
_cell.length_a   1.000
_cell.length_b   1.000
_cell.length_c   1.000
_cell.angle_alpha   90.00
_cell.angle_beta   90.00
_cell.angle_gamma   90.00
#
_symmetry.space_group_name_H-M   'P 1'
#
loop_
_entity.id
_entity.type
_entity.pdbx_description
1 polymer ?
#
loop_
_entity_poly.entity_id
_entity_poly.type
_entity_poly.pdbx_seq_one_letter_code
_entity_poly.pdbx_strand_id
1 'polypeptide(L)' 'MAKKVVATLKQPGGAKFAKVIRAIKTESGNYVYKEDMVPEAEVKNVLARKN' A
#
# COMPACT_ATOMS: atom_id res chain seq x y z
N MET A 1 2.37 12.72 -31.74
CA MET A 1 2.22 11.39 -31.12
C MET A 1 2.88 11.31 -29.74
N ALA A 2 4.12 11.77 -29.54
CA ALA A 2 4.76 11.81 -28.21
C ALA A 2 4.09 12.76 -27.19
N LYS A 3 3.49 13.89 -27.63
CA LYS A 3 2.85 14.86 -26.71
C LYS A 3 1.51 14.39 -26.09
N LYS A 4 0.78 13.48 -26.75
CA LYS A 4 -0.50 12.97 -26.22
C LYS A 4 -0.28 11.91 -25.12
N VAL A 5 0.77 11.11 -25.23
CA VAL A 5 1.09 10.02 -24.29
C VAL A 5 1.57 10.54 -22.93
N VAL A 6 2.23 11.70 -22.90
CA VAL A 6 2.74 12.31 -21.65
C VAL A 6 1.62 12.86 -20.77
N ALA A 7 0.50 13.31 -21.36
CA ALA A 7 -0.63 13.84 -20.60
C ALA A 7 -1.43 12.74 -19.88
N THR A 8 -1.52 11.54 -20.44
CA THR A 8 -2.18 10.38 -19.82
C THR A 8 -1.40 9.78 -18.63
N LEU A 9 -0.07 9.96 -18.56
CA LEU A 9 0.74 9.53 -17.40
C LEU A 9 0.66 10.50 -16.22
N LYS A 10 0.22 11.74 -16.46
CA LYS A 10 0.14 12.83 -15.46
C LYS A 10 -1.31 13.17 -15.10
N GLN A 11 -2.23 12.21 -15.15
CA GLN A 11 -3.58 12.45 -14.66
C GLN A 11 -3.52 12.74 -13.15
N PRO A 12 -4.12 13.83 -12.65
CA PRO A 12 -4.23 14.10 -11.22
C PRO A 12 -5.16 13.04 -10.61
N GLY A 13 -4.55 11.99 -10.06
CA GLY A 13 -5.24 10.77 -9.64
C GLY A 13 -4.51 9.47 -10.00
N GLY A 14 -3.17 9.51 -10.13
CA GLY A 14 -2.36 8.30 -10.24
C GLY A 14 -2.67 7.30 -9.13
N ALA A 15 -2.35 6.03 -9.37
CA ALA A 15 -2.62 4.93 -8.44
C ALA A 15 -2.28 5.35 -7.00
N LYS A 16 -3.31 5.47 -6.16
CA LYS A 16 -3.15 5.88 -4.77
C LYS A 16 -2.64 4.66 -4.00
N PHE A 17 -1.44 4.80 -3.46
CA PHE A 17 -0.82 3.79 -2.63
C PHE A 17 -0.93 4.22 -1.17
N ALA A 18 -1.25 3.26 -0.32
CA ALA A 18 -1.29 3.44 1.12
C ALA A 18 -0.19 2.59 1.75
N LYS A 19 0.46 3.15 2.78
CA LYS A 19 1.43 2.42 3.60
C LYS A 19 0.69 1.75 4.75
N VAL A 20 0.65 0.42 4.74
CA VAL A 20 0.02 -0.38 5.78
C VAL A 20 1.10 -0.80 6.78
N ILE A 21 0.97 -0.37 8.03
CA ILE A 21 1.88 -0.71 9.12
C ILE A 21 1.18 -1.71 10.03
N ARG A 22 1.75 -2.91 10.18
CA ARG A 22 1.21 -3.98 11.03
C ARG A 22 2.18 -4.29 12.17
N ALA A 23 1.65 -4.32 13.39
CA ALA A 23 2.38 -4.79 14.56
C ALA A 23 2.29 -6.31 14.62
N ILE A 24 3.43 -6.99 14.60
CA ILE A 24 3.55 -8.45 14.72
C ILE A 24 4.21 -8.75 16.06
N LYS A 25 3.56 -9.58 16.86
CA LYS A 25 4.13 -10.07 18.11
C LYS A 25 5.18 -11.13 17.79
N THR A 26 6.39 -10.95 18.30
CA THR A 26 7.46 -11.96 18.24
C THR A 26 7.25 -13.03 19.31
N GLU A 27 7.87 -14.19 19.14
CA GLU A 27 7.82 -15.27 20.14
C GLU A 27 8.30 -14.81 21.52
N SER A 28 9.23 -13.87 21.58
CA SER A 28 9.76 -13.27 22.81
C SER A 28 8.82 -12.21 23.44
N GLY A 29 7.66 -11.94 22.85
CA GLY A 29 6.64 -11.04 23.39
C GLY A 29 6.76 -9.57 22.97
N ASN A 30 7.78 -9.20 22.21
CA ASN A 30 7.96 -7.85 21.69
C ASN A 30 7.12 -7.63 20.42
N TYR A 31 6.81 -6.37 20.09
CA TYR A 31 6.14 -6.03 18.82
C TYR A 31 7.15 -5.50 17.81
N VAL A 32 7.14 -6.09 16.62
CA VAL A 32 7.89 -5.60 15.45
C VAL A 32 6.89 -5.05 14.44
N TYR A 33 7.16 -3.87 13.91
CA TYR A 33 6.33 -3.26 12.87
C TYR A 33 6.83 -3.70 11.49
N LYS A 34 5.92 -4.28 10.69
CA LYS A 34 6.16 -4.51 9.25
C LYS A 34 5.36 -3.50 8.46
N GLU A 35 6.03 -2.88 7.50
CA GLU A 35 5.44 -1.89 6.59
C GLU A 35 5.32 -2.49 5.20
N ASP A 36 4.16 -2.31 4.57
CA ASP A 36 3.89 -2.78 3.22
C ASP A 36 3.16 -1.69 2.43
N MET A 37 3.53 -1.47 1.18
CA MET A 37 2.91 -0.46 0.33
C MET A 37 1.94 -1.13 -0.63
N VAL A 38 0.66 -0.85 -0.45
CA VAL A 38 -0.42 -1.50 -1.21
C VAL A 38 -1.32 -0.46 -1.88
N PRO A 39 -2.00 -0.80 -2.99
CA PRO A 39 -3.02 0.06 -3.56
C PRO A 39 -4.13 0.35 -2.53
N GLU A 40 -4.68 1.57 -2.52
CA GLU A 40 -5.71 2.00 -1.56
C GLU A 40 -6.93 1.07 -1.56
N ALA A 41 -7.30 0.54 -2.73
CA ALA A 41 -8.39 -0.41 -2.90
C ALA A 41 -8.17 -1.75 -2.15
N GLU A 42 -6.91 -2.16 -1.95
CA GLU A 42 -6.56 -3.44 -1.33
C GLU A 42 -6.28 -3.34 0.17
N VAL A 43 -6.17 -2.13 0.72
CA VAL A 43 -5.86 -1.89 2.15
C VAL A 43 -6.79 -2.66 3.07
N LYS A 44 -8.09 -2.65 2.80
CA LYS A 44 -9.09 -3.37 3.62
C LYS A 44 -8.87 -4.89 3.59
N ASN A 45 -8.51 -5.44 2.44
CA ASN A 45 -8.23 -6.87 2.28
C ASN A 45 -6.95 -7.27 3.00
N VAL A 46 -5.93 -6.40 2.95
CA VAL A 46 -4.63 -6.63 3.60
C VAL A 46 -4.74 -6.57 5.12
N LEU A 47 -5.59 -5.68 5.66
CA LEU A 47 -5.88 -5.58 7.09
C LEU A 47 -6.82 -6.68 7.60
N ALA A 48 -7.76 -7.16 6.77
CA ALA A 48 -8.70 -8.22 7.14
C ALA A 48 -8.08 -9.63 7.18
N ARG A 49 -6.93 -9.84 6.51
CA ARG A 49 -6.19 -11.10 6.62
C ARG A 49 -5.62 -11.24 8.03
N LYS A 50 -6.28 -12.07 8.83
CA LYS A 50 -5.83 -12.51 10.15
C LYS A 50 -4.80 -13.63 9.95
N ASN A 51 -3.53 -13.29 10.07
CA ASN A 51 -2.43 -14.26 10.14
C ASN A 51 -2.26 -14.72 11.59
#